data_AF-A0A1F4DYI9-F1
#
_entry.id   AF-A0A1F4DYI9-F1
#
_cell.length_a   1.000
_cell.length_b   1.000
_cell.length_c   1.000
_cell.angle_alpha   90.00
_cell.angle_beta   90.00
_cell.angle_gamma   90.00
#
_symmetry.space_group_name_H-M   'P 1'
#
loop_
_entity.id
_entity.type
_entity.pdbx_description
1 polymer ?
#
loop_
_entity_poly.entity_id
_entity_poly.type
_entity_poly.pdbx_seq_one_letter_code
_entity_poly.pdbx_strand_id
1 'polypeptide(L)'
;MDSSRKAGGQRTGRRKARPGARRLAPKPAAESGSARVIVVTAEQRQHLIEDAAYFRAERFRQIEPGNCRRQDLCDAEVEIEAVLKKHKRK
;
A
#
# COMPACT_ATOMS: atom_id res chain seq x y z
N MET A 1 -56.99 47.51 14.02
CA MET A 1 -56.71 46.43 14.97
C MET A 1 -55.31 45.93 14.66
N ASP A 2 -54.24 46.57 15.13
CA ASP A 2 -53.84 46.84 16.52
C ASP A 2 -53.13 45.64 17.17
N SER A 3 -52.04 45.98 17.86
CA SER A 3 -51.38 45.25 18.95
C SER A 3 -50.31 44.19 18.63
N SER A 4 -49.10 44.72 18.47
CA SER A 4 -47.88 44.32 19.19
C SER A 4 -48.09 43.69 20.58
N ARG A 5 -47.24 42.71 20.93
CA ARG A 5 -46.52 42.52 22.22
C ARG A 5 -45.69 41.22 22.14
N LYS A 6 -44.35 41.27 22.02
CA LYS A 6 -43.31 41.36 23.08
C LYS A 6 -43.42 40.34 24.22
N ALA A 7 -42.46 39.42 24.27
CA ALA A 7 -41.57 39.06 25.39
C ALA A 7 -40.74 37.85 24.90
N GLY A 8 -39.46 37.64 25.16
CA GLY A 8 -38.53 38.14 26.16
C GLY A 8 -37.56 36.97 26.39
N GLY A 9 -36.25 37.20 26.29
CA GLY A 9 -35.27 36.13 26.44
C GLY A 9 -33.85 36.61 26.27
N GLN A 10 -33.29 37.17 27.33
CA GLN A 10 -31.94 37.71 27.41
C GLN A 10 -30.85 36.62 27.44
N ARG A 11 -29.71 36.96 26.84
CA ARG A 11 -28.33 36.77 27.30
C ARG A 11 -27.96 35.38 27.86
N THR A 12 -27.02 34.72 27.20
CA THR A 12 -25.59 34.68 27.59
C THR A 12 -24.92 33.45 26.98
N GLY A 13 -23.67 33.63 26.55
CA GLY A 13 -22.69 32.61 26.83
C GLY A 13 -22.17 31.82 25.64
N ARG A 14 -20.84 31.85 25.55
CA ARG A 14 -19.96 30.79 25.03
C ARG A 14 -19.77 30.77 23.52
N ARG A 15 -18.81 31.61 23.11
CA ARG A 15 -17.72 31.18 22.23
C ARG A 15 -17.28 29.76 22.62
N LYS A 16 -17.44 28.78 21.72
CA LYS A 16 -16.68 27.53 21.76
C LYS A 16 -16.23 27.15 20.36
N ALA A 17 -14.92 27.26 20.20
CA ALA A 17 -14.01 26.48 19.37
C ALA A 17 -14.47 26.07 17.96
N ARG A 18 -13.82 26.68 16.96
CA ARG A 18 -13.63 26.07 15.64
C ARG A 18 -13.07 24.63 15.83
N PRO A 19 -13.73 23.59 15.32
CA PRO A 19 -13.16 22.26 15.36
C PRO A 19 -12.01 22.18 14.36
N GLY A 20 -10.81 21.99 14.89
CA GLY A 20 -9.74 21.22 14.27
C GLY A 20 -9.24 21.75 12.93
N ALA A 21 -8.23 22.60 12.98
CA ALA A 21 -7.16 22.50 12.00
C ALA A 21 -6.71 21.04 11.99
N ARG A 22 -7.09 20.29 10.93
CA ARG A 22 -6.55 18.97 10.66
C ARG A 22 -5.04 19.18 10.62
N ARG A 23 -4.36 18.75 11.69
CA ARG A 23 -2.93 18.57 11.69
C ARG A 23 -2.66 17.66 10.50
N LEU A 24 -2.15 18.24 9.42
CA LEU A 24 -1.52 17.50 8.34
C LEU A 24 -0.47 16.65 9.06
N ALA A 25 -0.76 15.36 9.18
CA ALA A 25 0.22 14.39 9.62
C ALA A 25 1.47 14.61 8.76
N PRO A 26 2.69 14.58 9.35
CA PRO A 26 3.89 14.62 8.55
C PRO A 26 3.79 13.48 7.53
N LYS A 27 3.70 13.86 6.25
CA LYS A 27 3.79 12.94 5.12
C LYS A 27 5.07 12.13 5.37
N PRO A 28 5.01 10.78 5.41
CA PRO A 28 6.22 10.00 5.59
C PRO A 28 7.21 10.45 4.53
N ALA A 29 8.42 10.81 4.97
CA ALA A 29 9.49 11.21 4.08
C ALA A 29 9.59 10.14 3.00
N ALA A 30 9.38 10.53 1.75
CA ALA A 30 9.66 9.66 0.63
C ALA A 30 11.13 9.29 0.78
N GLU A 31 11.42 8.05 1.15
CA GLU A 31 12.77 7.52 1.11
C GLU A 31 13.30 7.85 -0.28
N SER A 32 14.29 8.73 -0.33
CA SER A 32 14.99 9.08 -1.55
C SER A 32 15.61 7.78 -2.07
N GLY A 33 14.93 7.17 -3.03
CA GLY A 33 15.26 5.88 -3.59
C GLY A 33 16.62 5.93 -4.29
N SER A 34 17.69 5.77 -3.53
CA SER A 34 18.90 5.19 -4.06
C SER A 34 18.48 3.83 -4.59
N ALA A 35 18.33 3.71 -5.91
CA ALA A 35 18.10 2.43 -6.56
C ALA A 35 19.22 1.50 -6.10
N ARG A 36 18.90 0.63 -5.13
CA ARG A 36 19.81 -0.42 -4.68
C ARG A 36 19.98 -1.32 -5.88
N VAL A 37 21.22 -1.47 -6.33
CA VAL A 37 21.54 -2.45 -7.36
C VAL A 37 21.42 -3.82 -6.69
N ILE A 38 20.36 -4.54 -7.04
CA ILE A 38 20.12 -5.88 -6.52
C ILE A 38 20.88 -6.85 -7.43
N VAL A 39 21.98 -7.41 -6.91
CA VAL A 39 22.70 -8.50 -7.57
C VAL A 39 22.12 -9.81 -7.06
N VAL A 40 21.54 -10.61 -7.96
CA VAL A 40 20.94 -11.92 -7.65
C VAL A 40 21.69 -12.99 -8.42
N THR A 41 22.19 -14.01 -7.71
CA THR A 41 22.83 -15.17 -8.34
C THR A 41 21.82 -16.04 -9.08
N ALA A 42 22.28 -16.94 -9.94
CA ALA A 42 21.38 -17.86 -10.66
C ALA A 42 20.57 -18.75 -9.69
N GLU A 43 21.20 -19.23 -8.61
CA GLU A 43 20.57 -20.04 -7.57
C GLU A 43 19.52 -19.23 -6.78
N GLN A 44 19.85 -18.00 -6.39
CA GLN A 44 18.88 -17.12 -5.72
C GLN A 44 17.69 -16.80 -6.63
N ARG A 45 17.92 -16.62 -7.93
CA ARG A 45 16.84 -16.44 -8.91
C ARG A 45 15.93 -17.67 -8.96
N GLN A 46 16.51 -18.87 -8.95
CA GLN A 46 15.74 -20.13 -8.93
C GLN A 46 14.82 -20.17 -7.71
N HIS A 47 15.35 -19.93 -6.51
CA HIS A 47 14.55 -19.93 -5.28
C HIS A 47 13.44 -18.87 -5.30
N LEU A 48 13.73 -17.66 -5.79
CA LEU A 48 12.71 -16.62 -5.92
C LEU A 48 11.57 -17.02 -6.88
N ILE A 49 11.89 -17.75 -7.96
CA ILE A 49 10.89 -18.26 -8.89
C ILE A 49 10.04 -19.35 -8.23
N GLU A 50 10.67 -20.27 -7.51
CA GLU A 50 9.98 -21.36 -6.79
C GLU A 50 9.05 -20.78 -5.72
N ASP A 51 9.52 -19.84 -4.90
CA ASP A 51 8.72 -19.16 -3.88
C ASP A 51 7.56 -18.39 -4.52
N ALA A 52 7.82 -17.61 -5.57
CA ALA A 52 6.78 -16.84 -6.25
C ALA A 52 5.74 -17.73 -6.95
N ALA A 53 6.15 -18.87 -7.50
CA ALA A 53 5.24 -19.86 -8.06
C ALA A 53 4.40 -20.52 -6.96
N TYR A 54 5.01 -20.85 -5.82
CA TYR A 54 4.33 -21.41 -4.66
C TYR A 54 3.25 -20.46 -4.14
N PHE A 55 3.59 -19.20 -3.84
CA PHE A 55 2.61 -18.22 -3.32
C PHE A 55 1.47 -17.95 -4.31
N ARG A 56 1.73 -18.00 -5.62
CA ARG A 56 0.68 -17.90 -6.63
C ARG A 56 -0.27 -19.10 -6.56
N ALA A 57 0.28 -20.30 -6.57
CA ALA A 57 -0.53 -21.51 -6.62
C ALA A 57 -1.27 -21.76 -5.30
N GLU A 58 -0.63 -21.49 -4.15
CA GLU A 58 -1.22 -21.55 -2.80
C GLU A 58 -2.50 -20.71 -2.69
N ARG A 59 -2.54 -19.55 -3.38
CA ARG A 59 -3.70 -18.65 -3.38
C ARG A 59 -4.96 -19.29 -3.97
N PHE A 60 -4.82 -20.25 -4.88
CA PHE A 60 -5.96 -20.84 -5.60
C PHE A 60 -6.14 -22.34 -5.29
N ARG A 61 -5.11 -23.00 -4.75
CA ARG A 61 -5.04 -24.45 -4.53
C ARG A 61 -4.14 -24.73 -3.33
N GLN A 62 -4.48 -25.74 -2.53
CA GLN A 62 -3.50 -26.30 -1.58
C GLN A 62 -2.45 -27.07 -2.39
N ILE A 63 -1.21 -26.62 -2.32
CA ILE A 63 -0.07 -27.22 -3.01
C ILE A 63 1.09 -27.33 -2.04
N GLU A 64 1.91 -28.37 -2.20
CA GLU A 64 3.15 -28.53 -1.45
C GLU A 64 4.29 -27.75 -2.14
N PRO A 65 5.28 -27.25 -1.39
CA PRO A 65 6.50 -26.69 -1.97
C PRO A 65 7.12 -27.65 -2.99
N GLY A 66 7.53 -27.13 -4.16
CA GLY A 66 8.08 -27.92 -5.26
C GLY A 66 7.05 -28.60 -6.18
N ASN A 67 5.75 -28.62 -5.84
CA ASN A 67 4.68 -29.18 -6.69
C ASN A 67 3.92 -28.11 -7.50
N CYS A 68 4.59 -27.01 -7.85
CA CYS A 68 4.01 -25.95 -8.67
C CYS A 68 3.81 -26.42 -10.12
N ARG A 69 2.75 -25.96 -10.79
CA ARG A 69 2.58 -26.27 -12.22
C ARG A 69 3.64 -25.52 -13.01
N ARG A 70 4.00 -26.08 -14.17
CA ARG A 70 4.92 -25.42 -15.12
C ARG A 70 4.45 -24.02 -15.53
N GLN A 71 3.15 -23.79 -15.56
CA GLN A 71 2.58 -22.47 -15.85
C GLN A 71 2.86 -21.47 -14.72
N ASP A 72 2.68 -21.86 -13.45
CA ASP A 72 2.94 -21.02 -12.29
C ASP A 72 4.44 -20.62 -12.22
N LEU A 73 5.33 -21.56 -12.58
CA LEU A 73 6.77 -21.31 -12.69
C LEU A 73 7.12 -20.33 -13.82
N CYS A 74 6.48 -20.47 -15.00
CA CYS A 74 6.71 -19.58 -16.13
C CYS A 74 6.26 -18.14 -15.82
N ASP A 75 5.07 -17.97 -15.22
CA ASP A 75 4.55 -16.67 -14.83
C ASP A 75 5.42 -16.01 -13.75
N ALA A 76 5.91 -16.82 -12.78
CA ALA A 76 6.85 -16.37 -11.77
C ALA A 76 8.19 -15.92 -12.37
N GLU A 77 8.72 -16.66 -13.35
CA GLU A 77 9.96 -16.33 -14.04
C GLU A 77 9.87 -14.96 -14.74
N VAL A 78 8.79 -14.72 -15.47
CA VAL A 78 8.56 -13.44 -16.19
C VAL A 78 8.48 -12.27 -15.21
N GLU A 79 7.79 -12.44 -14.08
CA GLU A 79 7.66 -11.38 -13.08
C GLU A 79 9.00 -11.05 -12.42
N ILE A 80 9.74 -12.07 -11.97
CA ILE A 80 11.06 -11.88 -11.35
C ILE A 80 12.02 -11.21 -12.35
N GLU A 81 12.01 -11.63 -13.62
CA GLU A 81 12.83 -11.01 -14.65
C GLU A 81 12.46 -9.53 -14.87
N ALA A 82 11.17 -9.20 -14.92
CA ALA A 82 10.70 -7.83 -15.08
C ALA A 82 11.15 -6.92 -13.92
N VAL A 83 11.09 -7.42 -12.68
CA VAL A 83 11.59 -6.72 -11.50
C VAL A 83 13.10 -6.51 -11.59
N LEU A 84 13.87 -7.57 -11.85
CA LEU A 84 15.33 -7.48 -11.96
C LEU A 84 15.77 -6.53 -13.08
N LYS A 85 15.06 -6.51 -14.22
CA LYS A 85 15.35 -5.60 -15.34
C LYS A 85 15.07 -4.13 -15.00
N LYS A 86 13.99 -3.86 -14.26
CA LYS A 86 13.66 -2.50 -13.80
C LYS A 86 14.76 -1.92 -12.91
N HIS A 87 15.40 -2.76 -12.09
CA HIS A 87 16.50 -2.37 -11.21
C HIS A 87 17.87 -2.24 -11.88
N LYS A 88 18.02 -2.66 -13.15
CA LYS A 88 19.26 -2.48 -13.94
C LYS A 88 19.35 -1.15 -14.68
N ARG A 89 18.27 -0.36 -14.74
CA ARG A 89 18.26 0.95 -15.40
C ARG A 89 18.67 2.04 -14.40
N LYS A 90 19.95 2.41 -14.41
CA LYS A 90 20.46 3.63 -13.77
C LYS A 90 21.50 4.27 -14.67
#